data_AF-A0A660YYL9-F1
#
_entry.id   AF-A0A660YYL9-F1
#
_cell.length_a   1.000
_cell.length_b   1.000
_cell.length_c   1.000
_cell.angle_alpha   90.00
_cell.angle_beta   90.00
_cell.angle_gamma   90.00
#
_symmetry.space_group_name_H-M   'P 1'
#
loop_
_entity.id
_entity.type
_entity.pdbx_description
1 polymer ?
#
loop_
_entity_poly.entity_id
_entity_poly.type
_entity_poly.pdbx_seq_one_letter_code
_entity_poly.pdbx_strand_id
1 'polypeptide(L)'
;MDKFFPLMIVAFVGSVTSILFFYFYYNTSIYLTLSLFIVLFTLFYFFAMLLLSKRFWHSMFFSRIKKITHFKSVIEKLQILKSLDRKYFYRMTVVSLLFYFCFLLQLAILVSAFSHNHSFINYIWAGNLIMFAKTIIPPISLGELGIREGASVYFLTQFGETASVAFNASIFLFIINLLIPALVGLVLLLKRNDT
;
A
#
# COMPACT_ATOMS: atom_id res chain seq x y z
N MET A 1 -2.28 10.74 10.79
CA MET A 1 -0.90 10.22 10.87
C MET A 1 -0.82 8.78 10.42
N ASP A 2 -1.89 8.01 10.61
CA ASP A 2 -1.90 6.56 10.57
C ASP A 2 -1.85 5.97 9.15
N LYS A 3 -2.23 6.76 8.13
CA LYS A 3 -2.12 6.36 6.72
C LYS A 3 -0.70 6.51 6.14
N PHE A 4 0.18 7.29 6.78
CA PHE A 4 1.52 7.57 6.24
C PHE A 4 2.48 6.40 6.42
N PHE A 5 2.44 5.74 7.58
CA PHE A 5 3.23 4.56 7.88
C PHE A 5 2.98 3.37 6.93
N PRO A 6 1.72 2.92 6.71
CA PRO A 6 1.46 1.86 5.75
C PRO A 6 1.77 2.30 4.32
N LEU A 7 1.55 3.57 3.95
CA LEU A 7 1.95 4.09 2.63
C LEU A 7 3.45 3.91 2.39
N MET A 8 4.29 4.27 3.36
CA MET A 8 5.74 4.15 3.25
C MET A 8 6.20 2.70 3.14
N ILE A 9 5.57 1.79 3.91
CA ILE A 9 5.85 0.35 3.84
C ILE A 9 5.44 -0.21 2.47
N VAL A 10 4.21 0.07 2.02
CA VAL A 10 3.70 -0.41 0.74
C VAL A 10 4.52 0.14 -0.42
N ALA A 11 4.92 1.42 -0.36
CA ALA A 11 5.75 2.04 -1.39
C ALA A 11 7.13 1.35 -1.48
N PHE A 12 7.76 1.06 -0.34
CA PHE A 12 9.05 0.37 -0.33
C PHE A 12 8.93 -1.06 -0.83
N VAL A 13 8.07 -1.86 -0.19
CA VAL A 13 7.90 -3.28 -0.50
C VAL A 13 7.38 -3.45 -1.92
N GLY A 14 6.38 -2.67 -2.33
CA GLY A 14 5.81 -2.72 -3.67
C GLY A 14 6.80 -2.32 -4.76
N SER A 15 7.70 -1.35 -4.50
CA SER A 15 8.75 -1.00 -5.47
C SER A 15 9.80 -2.11 -5.62
N VAL A 16 10.18 -2.79 -4.53
CA VAL A 16 11.06 -3.97 -4.58
C VAL A 16 10.37 -5.12 -5.32
N THR A 17 9.10 -5.42 -5.01
CA THR A 17 8.35 -6.48 -5.70
C THR A 17 8.15 -6.17 -7.18
N SER A 18 7.92 -4.92 -7.56
CA SER A 18 7.78 -4.51 -8.96
C SER A 18 9.05 -4.76 -9.76
N ILE A 19 10.23 -4.39 -9.23
CA ILE A 19 11.52 -4.67 -9.88
C ILE A 19 11.73 -6.18 -10.06
N LEU A 20 11.41 -6.97 -9.03
CA LEU A 20 11.53 -8.41 -9.10
C LEU A 20 10.51 -9.03 -10.09
N PHE A 21 9.30 -8.49 -10.20
CA PHE A 21 8.31 -8.89 -11.20
C PHE A 21 8.83 -8.68 -12.62
N PHE A 22 9.45 -7.53 -12.91
CA PHE A 22 10.09 -7.29 -14.20
C PHE A 22 11.23 -8.30 -14.48
N TYR A 23 12.03 -8.64 -13.48
CA TYR A 23 13.10 -9.62 -13.63
C TYR A 23 12.55 -11.02 -13.95
N PHE A 24 11.58 -11.51 -13.18
CA PHE A 24 11.05 -12.87 -13.34
C PHE A 24 10.13 -13.03 -14.56
N TYR A 25 9.34 -12.00 -14.90
CA TYR A 25 8.28 -12.12 -15.91
C TYR A 25 8.64 -11.54 -17.27
N TYR A 26 9.50 -10.51 -17.31
CA TYR A 26 9.97 -9.88 -18.56
C TYR A 26 11.40 -10.30 -18.95
N ASN A 27 12.03 -11.22 -18.20
CA ASN A 27 13.36 -11.77 -18.44
C ASN A 27 14.41 -10.68 -18.73
N THR A 28 14.31 -9.56 -18.00
CA THR A 28 15.20 -8.40 -18.17
C THR A 28 16.63 -8.73 -17.74
N SER A 29 17.58 -8.13 -18.44
CA SER A 29 19.02 -8.32 -18.16
C SER A 29 19.35 -8.03 -16.69
N ILE A 30 20.16 -8.90 -16.08
CA ILE A 30 20.60 -8.81 -14.68
C ILE A 30 21.17 -7.42 -14.32
N TYR A 31 21.83 -6.76 -15.28
CA TYR A 31 22.41 -5.44 -15.12
C TYR A 31 21.35 -4.35 -14.91
N LEU A 32 20.23 -4.40 -15.64
CA LEU A 32 19.13 -3.44 -15.47
C LEU A 32 18.47 -3.59 -14.10
N THR A 33 18.26 -4.84 -13.67
CA THR A 33 17.67 -5.14 -12.37
C THR A 33 18.56 -4.64 -11.21
N LEU A 34 19.87 -4.87 -11.29
CA LEU A 34 20.83 -4.37 -10.29
C LEU A 34 20.89 -2.83 -10.26
N SER A 35 20.91 -2.17 -11.42
CA SER A 35 20.87 -0.70 -11.49
C SER A 35 19.60 -0.13 -10.85
N LEU A 36 18.44 -0.74 -11.10
CA LEU A 36 17.18 -0.32 -10.50
C LEU A 36 17.17 -0.51 -8.98
N PHE A 37 17.72 -1.60 -8.46
CA PHE A 37 17.89 -1.79 -7.02
C PHE A 37 18.78 -0.71 -6.39
N ILE A 38 19.92 -0.40 -7.00
CA ILE A 38 20.84 0.64 -6.52
C ILE A 38 20.14 2.00 -6.47
N VAL A 39 19.42 2.37 -7.52
CA VAL A 39 18.66 3.63 -7.57
C VAL A 39 17.57 3.65 -6.49
N LEU A 40 16.83 2.55 -6.32
CA LEU A 40 15.78 2.46 -5.30
C LEU A 40 16.34 2.62 -3.88
N PHE A 41 17.40 1.88 -3.53
CA PHE A 41 18.00 1.94 -2.20
C PHE A 41 18.61 3.31 -1.91
N THR A 42 19.27 3.94 -2.90
CA THR A 42 19.84 5.28 -2.73
C THR A 42 18.75 6.34 -2.54
N LEU A 43 17.65 6.28 -3.30
CA LEU A 43 16.52 7.20 -3.17
C LEU A 43 15.83 7.02 -1.82
N PHE A 44 15.61 5.78 -1.38
CA PHE A 44 14.98 5.50 -0.09
C PHE A 44 15.86 5.89 1.10
N TYR A 45 17.18 5.66 1.00
CA TYR A 45 18.15 6.12 1.99
C TYR A 45 18.18 7.65 2.08
N PHE A 46 18.21 8.34 0.94
CA PHE A 46 18.14 9.80 0.89
C PHE A 46 16.84 10.33 1.50
N PHE A 47 15.70 9.70 1.17
CA PHE A 47 14.40 10.06 1.71
C PHE A 47 14.31 9.85 3.24
N ALA A 48 14.83 8.74 3.74
CA ALA A 48 14.92 8.46 5.18
C ALA A 48 15.82 9.47 5.90
N MET A 49 16.99 9.78 5.33
CA MET A 49 17.91 10.80 5.86
C MET A 49 17.25 12.18 5.90
N LEU A 50 16.50 12.54 4.87
CA LEU A 50 15.78 13.81 4.74
C LEU A 50 14.63 13.91 5.76
N LEU A 51 13.88 12.83 5.99
CA LEU A 51 12.84 12.74 7.03
C LEU A 51 13.43 12.86 8.45
N LEU A 52 14.53 12.18 8.74
CA LEU A 52 15.17 12.13 10.07
C LEU A 52 16.01 13.39 10.38
N SER A 53 16.50 14.08 9.35
CA SER A 53 17.31 15.28 9.48
C SER A 53 16.51 16.46 10.06
N LYS A 54 16.68 16.73 11.37
CA LYS A 54 16.15 17.95 12.02
C LYS A 54 16.55 19.24 11.28
N ARG A 55 17.68 19.23 10.57
CA ARG A 55 18.23 20.34 9.79
C ARG A 55 17.44 20.57 8.49
N PHE A 56 16.94 19.54 7.84
CA PHE A 56 16.09 19.67 6.64
C PHE A 56 14.78 20.40 6.96
N TRP A 57 14.14 20.02 8.07
CA TRP A 57 12.93 20.66 8.60
C TRP A 57 13.10 22.15 8.91
N HIS A 58 14.31 22.59 9.22
CA HIS A 58 14.64 23.98 9.53
C HIS A 58 15.29 24.73 8.35
N SER A 59 15.57 24.04 7.24
CA SER A 59 16.25 24.62 6.08
C SER A 59 15.33 25.56 5.30
N MET A 60 15.94 26.54 4.61
CA MET A 60 15.23 27.55 3.80
C MET A 60 14.35 26.94 2.69
N PHE A 61 14.61 25.70 2.27
CA PHE A 61 13.80 24.98 1.29
C PHE A 61 12.43 24.60 1.86
N PHE A 62 12.37 24.15 3.12
CA PHE A 62 11.12 23.74 3.74
C PHE A 62 10.18 24.93 3.98
N SER A 63 10.72 26.10 4.33
CA SER A 63 9.92 27.32 4.50
C SER A 63 9.37 27.86 3.17
N ARG A 64 10.08 27.67 2.05
CA ARG A 64 9.59 27.98 0.71
C ARG A 64 8.50 27.01 0.24
N ILE A 65 8.69 25.70 0.46
CA ILE A 65 7.71 24.67 0.10
C ILE A 65 6.43 24.79 0.95
N LYS A 66 6.52 25.25 2.21
CA LYS A 66 5.37 25.54 3.07
C LYS A 66 4.46 26.66 2.54
N LYS A 67 4.97 27.55 1.68
CA LYS A 67 4.16 28.61 1.03
C LYS A 67 3.29 28.08 -0.11
N ILE A 68 3.56 26.89 -0.63
CA ILE A 68 2.77 26.28 -1.71
C ILE A 68 1.51 25.66 -1.09
N THR A 69 0.34 26.23 -1.43
CA THR A 69 -0.97 25.90 -0.84
C THR A 69 -1.33 24.41 -0.94
N HIS A 70 -0.94 23.75 -2.03
CA HIS A 70 -1.23 22.32 -2.27
C HIS A 70 -0.45 21.38 -1.34
N PHE A 71 0.78 21.75 -0.95
CA PHE A 71 1.65 20.91 -0.13
C PHE A 71 1.58 21.26 1.36
N LYS A 72 0.92 22.36 1.74
CA LYS A 72 0.74 22.78 3.13
C LYS A 72 0.14 21.68 4.02
N SER A 73 -0.89 20.96 3.52
CA SER A 73 -1.54 19.87 4.26
C SER A 73 -0.62 18.67 4.51
N VAL A 74 0.24 18.32 3.54
CA VAL A 74 1.22 17.23 3.67
C VAL A 74 2.35 17.64 4.60
N ILE A 75 2.84 18.87 4.47
CA ILE A 75 3.91 19.45 5.29
C ILE A 75 3.50 19.55 6.77
N GLU A 76 2.31 20.05 7.07
CA GLU A 76 1.79 20.13 8.44
C GLU A 76 1.62 18.73 9.05
N LYS A 77 1.16 17.76 8.26
CA LYS A 77 1.09 16.35 8.68
C LYS A 77 2.47 15.78 9.02
N LEU A 78 3.47 16.06 8.21
CA LEU A 78 4.83 15.58 8.46
C LEU A 78 5.54 16.32 9.62
N GLN A 79 5.20 17.59 9.91
CA GLN A 79 5.72 18.32 11.08
C GLN A 79 5.28 17.67 12.41
N ILE A 80 4.07 17.10 12.45
CA ILE A 80 3.57 16.35 13.62
C ILE A 80 4.39 15.07 13.85
N LEU A 81 4.95 14.48 12.79
CA LEU A 81 5.84 13.31 12.90
C LEU A 81 7.12 13.62 13.70
N LYS A 82 7.56 14.88 13.71
CA LYS A 82 8.74 15.35 14.47
C LYS A 82 8.51 15.39 15.98
N SER A 83 7.25 15.52 16.42
CA SER A 83 6.86 15.51 17.83
C SER A 83 6.38 14.13 18.31
N LEU A 84 6.40 13.11 17.44
CA LEU A 84 6.04 11.76 17.85
C LEU A 84 7.18 11.14 18.65
N ASP A 85 6.83 10.61 19.81
CA ASP A 85 7.77 9.86 20.63
C ASP A 85 8.29 8.64 19.87
N ARG A 86 9.57 8.29 20.06
CA ARG A 86 10.23 7.20 19.32
C ARG A 86 9.52 5.86 19.52
N LYS A 87 8.89 5.69 20.69
CA LYS A 87 8.08 4.52 21.05
C LYS A 87 6.75 4.45 20.29
N TYR A 88 6.09 5.59 20.05
CA TYR A 88 4.87 5.65 19.24
C TYR A 88 5.17 5.38 17.77
N PHE A 89 6.27 5.90 17.24
CA PHE A 89 6.71 5.62 15.87
C PHE A 89 6.92 4.12 15.61
N TYR A 90 7.63 3.43 16.52
CA TYR A 90 7.87 1.99 16.38
C TYR A 90 6.58 1.18 16.51
N ARG A 91 5.74 1.46 17.51
CA ARG A 91 4.44 0.77 17.67
C ARG A 91 3.56 0.93 16.43
N MET A 92 3.43 2.15 15.90
CA MET A 92 2.59 2.41 14.73
C MET A 92 3.13 1.72 13.47
N THR A 93 4.46 1.65 13.32
CA THR A 93 5.11 0.93 12.22
C THR A 93 4.83 -0.58 12.31
N VAL A 94 4.96 -1.18 13.50
CA VAL A 94 4.67 -2.62 13.71
C VAL A 94 3.20 -2.92 13.42
N VAL A 95 2.27 -2.11 13.93
CA VAL A 95 0.83 -2.29 13.65
C VAL A 95 0.53 -2.17 12.16
N SER A 96 1.16 -1.20 11.48
CA SER A 96 1.00 -1.03 10.03
C SER A 96 1.53 -2.22 9.24
N LEU A 97 2.66 -2.81 9.68
CA LEU A 97 3.24 -4.00 9.08
C LEU A 97 2.38 -5.24 9.31
N LEU A 98 1.82 -5.41 10.50
CA LEU A 98 0.88 -6.49 10.81
C LEU A 98 -0.40 -6.38 9.98
N PHE A 99 -0.94 -5.17 9.84
CA PHE A 99 -2.11 -4.91 9.00
C PHE A 99 -1.82 -5.24 7.52
N TYR A 100 -0.66 -4.80 7.03
CA TYR A 100 -0.18 -5.12 5.68
C TYR A 100 -0.09 -6.63 5.44
N PHE A 101 0.51 -7.35 6.39
CA PHE A 101 0.67 -8.79 6.31
C PHE A 101 -0.67 -9.54 6.39
N CYS A 102 -1.57 -9.10 7.25
CA CYS A 102 -2.92 -9.64 7.35
C CYS A 102 -3.68 -9.49 6.03
N PHE A 103 -3.62 -8.31 5.40
CA PHE A 103 -4.25 -8.08 4.10
C PHE A 103 -3.69 -9.00 3.02
N LEU A 104 -2.36 -9.16 2.96
CA LEU A 104 -1.71 -10.06 2.00
C LEU A 104 -2.14 -11.52 2.21
N LEU A 105 -2.18 -11.98 3.47
CA LEU A 105 -2.62 -13.33 3.79
C LEU A 105 -4.08 -13.57 3.41
N GLN A 106 -4.97 -12.62 3.73
CA GLN A 106 -6.38 -12.72 3.34
C GLN A 106 -6.54 -12.85 1.84
N LEU A 107 -5.81 -12.03 1.06
CA LEU A 107 -5.84 -12.12 -0.40
C LEU A 107 -5.31 -13.48 -0.89
N ALA A 108 -4.16 -13.92 -0.38
CA ALA A 108 -3.55 -15.19 -0.81
C ALA A 108 -4.45 -16.40 -0.50
N ILE A 109 -5.12 -16.40 0.66
CA ILE A 109 -6.08 -17.45 1.04
C ILE A 109 -7.31 -17.40 0.14
N LEU A 110 -7.87 -16.23 -0.12
CA LEU A 110 -9.03 -16.06 -0.99
C LEU A 110 -8.73 -16.51 -2.42
N VAL A 111 -7.59 -16.08 -2.98
CA VAL A 111 -7.15 -16.53 -4.31
C VAL A 111 -6.99 -18.04 -4.32
N SER A 112 -6.27 -18.62 -3.35
CA SER A 112 -6.09 -20.08 -3.24
C SER A 112 -7.39 -20.85 -3.03
N ALA A 113 -8.43 -20.25 -2.46
CA ALA A 113 -9.73 -20.89 -2.32
C ALA A 113 -10.51 -20.94 -3.65
N PHE A 114 -10.27 -19.97 -4.54
CA PHE A 114 -10.91 -19.89 -5.85
C PHE A 114 -10.08 -20.55 -6.97
N SER A 115 -8.75 -20.44 -6.91
CA SER A 115 -7.83 -21.15 -7.80
C SER A 115 -7.56 -22.54 -7.25
N HIS A 116 -7.88 -23.59 -8.00
CA HIS A 116 -7.53 -24.96 -7.62
C HIS A 116 -6.00 -25.24 -7.67
N ASN A 117 -5.19 -24.20 -7.90
CA ASN A 117 -3.73 -24.24 -7.92
C ASN A 117 -3.14 -23.85 -6.55
N HIS A 118 -2.02 -24.47 -6.18
CA HIS A 118 -1.34 -24.25 -4.89
C HIS A 118 -0.12 -23.33 -4.97
N SER A 119 -0.10 -22.40 -5.92
CA SER A 119 1.04 -21.47 -6.12
C SER A 119 0.99 -20.28 -5.14
N PHE A 120 1.02 -20.57 -3.84
CA PHE A 120 0.84 -19.58 -2.78
C PHE A 120 1.87 -18.43 -2.82
N ILE A 121 3.11 -18.73 -3.23
CA ILE A 121 4.14 -17.72 -3.46
C ILE A 121 3.66 -16.70 -4.49
N ASN A 122 3.13 -17.13 -5.63
CA ASN A 122 2.71 -16.21 -6.69
C ASN A 122 1.58 -15.29 -6.23
N TYR A 123 0.68 -15.78 -5.37
CA TYR A 123 -0.41 -14.97 -4.82
C TYR A 123 0.07 -13.91 -3.84
N ILE A 124 1.08 -14.22 -3.02
CA ILE A 124 1.73 -13.23 -2.16
C ILE A 124 2.35 -12.14 -3.04
N TRP A 125 3.08 -12.51 -4.09
CA TRP A 125 3.71 -11.57 -5.00
C TRP A 125 2.70 -10.69 -5.73
N ALA A 126 1.64 -11.27 -6.28
CA ALA A 126 0.52 -10.54 -6.87
C ALA A 126 -0.11 -9.57 -5.87
N GLY A 127 -0.32 -10.01 -4.62
CA GLY A 127 -0.88 -9.18 -3.55
C GLY A 127 -0.06 -7.95 -3.22
N ASN A 128 1.28 -8.07 -3.24
CA ASN A 128 2.19 -6.95 -3.04
C ASN A 128 2.01 -5.90 -4.16
N LEU A 129 1.90 -6.34 -5.42
CA LEU A 129 1.68 -5.46 -6.58
C LEU A 129 0.29 -4.79 -6.56
N ILE A 130 -0.75 -5.53 -6.18
CA ILE A 130 -2.11 -5.00 -6.04
C ILE A 130 -2.16 -3.92 -4.95
N MET A 131 -1.53 -4.17 -3.80
CA MET A 131 -1.40 -3.20 -2.72
C MET A 131 -0.64 -1.95 -3.18
N PHE A 132 0.43 -2.12 -3.95
CA PHE A 132 1.20 -1.03 -4.52
C PHE A 132 0.37 -0.17 -5.49
N ALA A 133 -0.35 -0.79 -6.41
CA ALA A 133 -1.25 -0.11 -7.34
C ALA A 133 -2.32 0.69 -6.60
N LYS A 134 -2.92 0.12 -5.54
CA LYS A 134 -3.89 0.79 -4.67
C LYS A 134 -3.31 2.04 -3.99
N THR A 135 -2.03 2.04 -3.63
CA THR A 135 -1.40 3.23 -3.02
C THR A 135 -1.07 4.34 -4.00
N ILE A 136 -0.83 4.03 -5.26
CA ILE A 136 -0.51 5.03 -6.29
C ILE A 136 -1.79 5.71 -6.80
N ILE A 137 -2.87 4.95 -6.94
CA ILE A 137 -4.11 5.47 -7.51
C ILE A 137 -4.90 6.21 -6.41
N PRO A 138 -5.09 7.54 -6.54
CA PRO A 138 -5.77 8.33 -5.52
C PRO A 138 -7.23 7.92 -5.40
N PRO A 139 -7.82 7.97 -4.18
CA PRO A 139 -9.15 7.46 -3.96
C PRO A 139 -10.22 8.32 -4.63
N ILE A 140 -10.75 7.91 -5.78
CA ILE A 140 -11.83 8.61 -6.49
C ILE A 140 -13.14 7.87 -6.23
N SER A 141 -13.99 8.45 -5.38
CA SER A 141 -15.24 7.93 -4.76
C SER A 141 -15.96 6.72 -5.38
N LEU A 142 -16.15 6.64 -6.71
CA LEU A 142 -16.88 5.55 -7.37
C LEU A 142 -15.99 4.62 -8.23
N GLY A 143 -14.77 5.03 -8.55
CA GLY A 143 -13.80 4.23 -9.31
C GLY A 143 -12.90 3.32 -8.45
N GLU A 144 -13.04 3.36 -7.12
CA GLU A 144 -12.19 2.61 -6.18
C GLU A 144 -12.45 1.09 -6.19
N LEU A 145 -13.73 0.72 -6.19
CA LEU A 145 -14.20 -0.58 -6.66
C LEU A 145 -13.80 -0.66 -8.14
N GLY A 146 -13.53 -1.76 -8.80
CA GLY A 146 -13.17 -1.67 -10.23
C GLY A 146 -11.73 -1.23 -10.53
N ILE A 147 -11.14 -0.17 -9.93
CA ILE A 147 -9.67 0.02 -9.99
C ILE A 147 -8.98 -1.10 -9.23
N ARG A 148 -9.43 -1.39 -8.00
CA ARG A 148 -8.88 -2.47 -7.18
C ARG A 148 -9.11 -3.83 -7.83
N GLU A 149 -10.29 -4.03 -8.41
CA GLU A 149 -10.69 -5.30 -9.02
C GLU A 149 -9.92 -5.48 -10.33
N GLY A 150 -9.82 -4.43 -11.14
CA GLY A 150 -9.04 -4.40 -12.37
C GLY A 150 -7.55 -4.64 -12.11
N ALA A 151 -6.98 -4.04 -11.06
CA ALA A 151 -5.59 -4.31 -10.66
C ALA A 151 -5.41 -5.79 -10.26
N SER A 152 -6.35 -6.34 -9.48
CA SER A 152 -6.29 -7.75 -9.09
C SER A 152 -6.37 -8.69 -10.28
N VAL A 153 -7.28 -8.44 -11.23
CA VAL A 153 -7.43 -9.22 -12.46
C VAL A 153 -6.17 -9.09 -13.32
N TYR A 154 -5.64 -7.88 -13.48
CA TYR A 154 -4.44 -7.65 -14.28
C TYR A 154 -3.25 -8.43 -13.73
N PHE A 155 -2.92 -8.28 -12.45
CA PHE A 155 -1.74 -8.95 -11.90
C PHE A 155 -1.93 -10.46 -11.77
N LEU A 156 -3.06 -10.95 -11.24
CA LEU A 156 -3.27 -12.39 -11.05
C LEU A 156 -3.37 -13.16 -12.37
N THR A 157 -3.88 -12.56 -13.44
CA THR A 157 -3.86 -13.20 -14.77
C THR A 157 -2.46 -13.33 -15.34
N GLN A 158 -1.54 -12.38 -15.05
CA GLN A 158 -0.12 -12.57 -15.37
C GLN A 158 0.51 -13.71 -14.57
N PHE A 159 0.03 -14.01 -13.36
CA PHE A 159 0.51 -15.17 -12.60
C PHE A 159 -0.13 -16.51 -12.99
N GLY A 160 -0.89 -16.55 -14.09
CA GLY A 160 -1.49 -17.77 -14.65
C GLY A 160 -2.88 -18.12 -14.10
N GLU A 161 -3.51 -17.22 -13.34
CA GLU A 161 -4.87 -17.43 -12.82
C GLU A 161 -5.94 -16.85 -13.75
N THR A 162 -7.18 -17.29 -13.56
CA THR A 162 -8.30 -16.76 -14.35
C THR A 162 -8.77 -15.40 -13.82
N ALA A 163 -9.30 -14.57 -14.72
CA ALA A 163 -9.89 -13.29 -14.33
C ALA A 163 -11.04 -13.43 -13.31
N SER A 164 -11.80 -14.54 -13.37
CA SER A 164 -12.90 -14.81 -12.44
C SER A 164 -12.41 -15.05 -11.01
N VAL A 165 -11.33 -15.83 -10.84
CA VAL A 165 -10.69 -16.08 -9.53
C VAL A 165 -10.22 -14.77 -8.91
N ALA A 166 -9.52 -13.94 -9.70
CA ALA A 166 -8.97 -12.67 -9.25
C ALA A 166 -10.05 -11.68 -8.81
N PHE A 167 -11.10 -11.54 -9.63
CA PHE A 167 -12.24 -10.67 -9.34
C PHE A 167 -12.98 -11.10 -8.08
N ASN A 168 -13.27 -12.39 -7.95
CA ASN A 168 -13.96 -12.94 -6.77
C ASN A 168 -13.13 -12.72 -5.50
N ALA A 169 -11.83 -13.00 -5.53
CA ALA A 169 -10.95 -12.79 -4.38
C ALA A 169 -10.94 -11.32 -3.93
N SER A 170 -10.83 -10.36 -4.86
CA SER A 170 -10.83 -8.92 -4.54
C SER A 170 -12.16 -8.44 -3.95
N ILE A 171 -13.30 -8.90 -4.49
CA ILE A 171 -14.63 -8.54 -3.99
C ILE A 171 -14.87 -9.10 -2.59
N PHE A 172 -14.53 -10.37 -2.36
CA PHE A 172 -14.69 -10.95 -1.02
C PHE A 172 -13.82 -10.24 0.01
N LEU A 173 -12.59 -9.87 -0.36
CA LEU A 173 -11.72 -9.09 0.51
C LEU A 173 -12.33 -7.72 0.84
N PHE A 174 -12.95 -7.05 -0.14
CA PHE A 174 -13.69 -5.81 0.08
C PHE A 174 -14.90 -5.99 1.00
N ILE A 175 -15.66 -7.07 0.81
CA ILE A 175 -16.82 -7.36 1.65
C ILE A 175 -16.38 -7.50 3.11
N ILE A 176 -15.34 -8.31 3.36
CA ILE A 176 -14.82 -8.58 4.70
C ILE A 176 -14.27 -7.32 5.36
N ASN A 177 -13.44 -6.56 4.64
CA ASN A 177 -12.67 -5.47 5.24
C ASN A 177 -13.37 -4.10 5.20
N LEU A 178 -14.37 -3.90 4.35
CA LEU A 178 -15.06 -2.61 4.22
C LEU A 178 -16.58 -2.72 4.37
N LEU A 179 -17.21 -3.63 3.64
CA LEU A 179 -18.68 -3.68 3.59
C LEU A 179 -19.29 -4.14 4.92
N ILE A 180 -18.78 -5.22 5.52
CA ILE A 180 -19.27 -5.73 6.81
C ILE A 180 -19.14 -4.66 7.91
N PRO A 181 -17.95 -4.05 8.14
CA PRO A 181 -17.83 -2.98 9.13
C PRO A 181 -18.72 -1.77 8.84
N ALA A 182 -18.91 -1.40 7.57
CA ALA A 182 -19.77 -0.28 7.18
C ALA A 182 -21.24 -0.56 7.47
N LEU A 183 -21.73 -1.78 7.18
CA LEU A 183 -23.10 -2.19 7.51
C LEU A 183 -23.33 -2.23 9.01
N VAL A 184 -22.40 -2.79 9.79
CA VAL A 184 -22.50 -2.81 11.26
C VAL A 184 -22.52 -1.38 11.80
N GLY A 185 -21.67 -0.50 11.27
CA GLY A 185 -21.65 0.92 11.62
C GLY A 185 -22.97 1.63 11.30
N LEU A 186 -23.57 1.34 10.15
CA LEU A 186 -24.87 1.89 9.74
C LEU A 186 -25.99 1.44 10.67
N VAL A 187 -26.06 0.14 11.01
CA VAL A 187 -27.06 -0.40 11.95
C VAL A 187 -26.94 0.25 13.33
N LEU A 188 -25.72 0.43 13.83
CA LEU A 188 -25.46 1.12 15.11
C LEU A 188 -25.87 2.59 15.08
N LEU A 189 -25.64 3.29 13.96
CA LEU A 189 -26.04 4.70 13.80
C LEU A 189 -27.56 4.87 13.74
N LEU A 190 -28.24 4.03 12.95
CA LEU A 190 -29.70 4.06 12.84
C LEU A 190 -30.35 3.76 14.20
N LYS A 191 -29.85 2.75 14.92
CA LYS A 191 -30.35 2.41 16.27
C LYS A 191 -30.18 3.53 17.29
N ARG A 192 -29.18 4.41 17.15
CA ARG A 192 -28.95 5.55 18.05
C ARG A 192 -29.81 6.76 17.70
N ASN A 193 -30.30 6.86 16.47
CA ASN A 193 -31.14 7.97 16.03
C ASN A 193 -32.63 7.78 16.40
N ASP A 194 -33.01 6.57 16.81
CA ASP A 194 -34.35 6.20 17.28
C ASP A 194 -34.50 6.21 18.82
N THR A 195 -33.51 6.74 19.57
CA THR A 195 -33.54 6.98 21.03
C THR A 195 -33.23 8.43 21.35
#